data_AF-A0A7K8G656-F1
#
_entry.id   AF-A0A7K8G656-F1
#
_cell.length_a   1.000
_cell.length_b   1.000
_cell.length_c   1.000
_cell.angle_alpha   90.00
_cell.angle_beta   90.00
_cell.angle_gamma   90.00
#
_symmetry.space_group_name_H-M   'P 1'
#
loop_
_entity.id
_entity.type
_entity.pdbx_description
1 polymer ?
#
loop_
_entity_poly.entity_id
_entity_poly.type
_entity_poly.pdbx_seq_one_letter_code
_entity_poly.pdbx_strand_id
1 'polypeptide(L)'
;KDANAALLSNFEVYQLLTDLKQQRKESGKTKQSSGQQNLNTIMYETLKYISKTPCRYQSPETVREFLVAMKDHKLTKAEKLQLLNHRPVTAVEIQLV
;
A
#
# COMPACT_ATOMS: atom_id res chain seq x y z
N LYS A 1 -23.87 1.54 -1.38
CA LYS A 1 -22.39 1.53 -1.52
C LYS A 1 -21.82 1.44 -0.13
N ASP A 2 -21.12 0.35 0.20
CA ASP A 2 -20.45 0.22 1.50
C ASP A 2 -19.26 1.16 1.56
N ALA A 3 -19.22 2.03 2.58
CA ALA A 3 -18.15 3.02 2.76
C ALA A 3 -16.80 2.35 3.06
N ASN A 4 -16.81 1.18 3.72
CA ASN A 4 -15.61 0.43 4.13
C ASN A 4 -15.65 -1.00 3.57
N ALA A 5 -15.43 -1.14 2.27
CA ALA A 5 -15.51 -2.44 1.58
C ALA A 5 -14.32 -3.37 1.86
N ALA A 6 -13.11 -2.82 2.07
CA ALA A 6 -11.89 -3.60 2.26
C ALA A 6 -10.81 -2.79 3.00
N LEU A 7 -9.86 -3.52 3.60
CA LEU A 7 -8.60 -2.99 4.09
C LEU A 7 -7.51 -3.31 3.07
N LEU A 8 -6.73 -2.30 2.67
CA LEU A 8 -5.64 -2.44 1.71
C LEU A 8 -4.32 -2.13 2.39
N SER A 9 -3.33 -2.97 2.15
CA SER A 9 -1.95 -2.74 2.56
C SER A 9 -1.28 -1.65 1.73
N ASN A 10 -0.30 -0.97 2.31
CA ASN A 10 0.53 -0.01 1.59
C ASN A 10 1.24 -0.66 0.40
N PHE A 11 1.56 -1.95 0.48
CA PHE A 11 2.12 -2.73 -0.62
C PHE A 11 1.14 -2.85 -1.80
N GLU A 12 -0.11 -3.24 -1.55
CA GLU A 12 -1.14 -3.36 -2.60
C GLU A 12 -1.41 -2.01 -3.27
N VAL A 13 -1.49 -0.93 -2.48
CA VAL A 13 -1.65 0.43 -3.01
C VAL A 13 -0.43 0.83 -3.85
N TYR A 14 0.78 0.50 -3.41
CA TYR A 14 2.00 0.79 -4.14
C TYR A 14 2.06 0.08 -5.50
N GLN A 15 1.74 -1.21 -5.52
CA GLN A 15 1.70 -2.01 -6.73
C GLN A 15 0.66 -1.45 -7.71
N LEU A 16 -0.56 -1.21 -7.24
CA LEU A 16 -1.63 -0.62 -8.06
C LEU A 16 -1.22 0.72 -8.69
N LEU A 17 -0.64 1.63 -7.90
CA LEU A 17 -0.22 2.93 -8.42
C LEU A 17 0.94 2.83 -9.43
N THR A 18 1.82 1.84 -9.26
CA THR A 18 2.91 1.55 -10.19
C THR A 18 2.37 1.03 -11.52
N ASP A 19 1.43 0.09 -11.48
CA ASP A 19 0.79 -0.49 -12.67
C ASP A 19 0.00 0.59 -13.45
N LEU A 20 -0.78 1.42 -12.74
CA LEU A 20 -1.51 2.54 -13.35
C LEU A 20 -0.57 3.56 -14.00
N LYS A 21 0.60 3.82 -13.41
CA LYS A 21 1.61 4.70 -13.98
C LYS A 21 2.20 4.12 -15.26
N GLN A 22 2.45 2.80 -15.30
CA GLN A 22 2.96 2.11 -16.48
C GLN A 22 1.95 2.13 -17.62
N GLN A 23 0.69 1.75 -17.36
CA GLN A 23 -0.39 1.79 -18.35
C GLN A 23 -0.53 3.18 -18.99
N ARG A 24 -0.46 4.25 -18.19
CA ARG A 24 -0.53 5.62 -18.72
C ARG A 24 0.66 6.02 -19.58
N LYS A 25 1.84 5.47 -19.34
CA LYS A 25 3.02 5.71 -20.17
C LYS A 25 2.83 5.10 -21.57
N GLU A 26 2.15 3.96 -21.63
CA GLU A 26 1.85 3.22 -22.87
C GLU A 26 0.73 3.89 -23.68
N SER A 27 -0.27 4.49 -23.03
CA SER A 27 -1.44 5.10 -23.69
C SER A 27 -1.21 6.46 -24.38
N GLY A 28 -0.01 7.04 -24.31
CA GLY A 28 0.32 8.32 -24.97
C GLY A 28 -0.31 9.58 -24.32
N LYS A 29 0.24 10.76 -24.64
CA LYS A 29 -0.17 12.05 -24.06
C LYS A 29 -1.41 12.63 -24.77
N THR A 30 -2.61 12.25 -24.35
CA THR A 30 -3.85 12.98 -24.72
C THR A 30 -3.97 14.27 -23.91
N LYS A 31 -4.73 15.26 -24.41
CA LYS A 31 -5.00 16.53 -23.71
C LYS A 31 -5.65 16.25 -22.34
N GLN A 32 -4.93 16.51 -21.25
CA GLN A 32 -5.34 16.15 -19.89
C GLN A 32 -6.35 17.17 -19.35
N SER A 33 -7.49 16.71 -18.84
CA SER A 33 -8.43 17.55 -18.09
C SER A 33 -7.85 17.96 -16.73
N SER A 34 -8.41 18.99 -16.09
CA SER A 34 -8.04 19.41 -14.73
C SER A 34 -8.23 18.29 -13.70
N GLY A 35 -9.30 17.49 -13.82
CA GLY A 35 -9.52 16.30 -12.99
C GLY A 35 -8.41 15.26 -13.14
N GLN A 36 -7.90 15.09 -14.37
CA GLN A 36 -6.79 14.18 -14.64
C GLN A 36 -5.46 14.67 -14.06
N GLN A 37 -5.24 15.99 -14.06
CA GLN A 37 -4.07 16.61 -13.41
C GLN A 37 -4.10 16.41 -11.89
N ASN A 38 -5.25 16.64 -11.24
CA ASN A 38 -5.40 16.41 -9.80
C ASN A 38 -5.10 14.94 -9.44
N LEU A 39 -5.61 14.00 -10.24
CA LEU A 39 -5.35 12.59 -10.06
C LEU A 39 -3.86 12.25 -10.19
N ASN A 40 -3.16 12.84 -11.17
CA ASN A 40 -1.71 12.64 -11.31
C ASN A 40 -0.95 13.14 -10.07
N THR A 41 -1.32 14.29 -9.53
CA THR A 41 -0.69 14.86 -8.32
C THR A 41 -0.88 13.94 -7.12
N ILE A 42 -2.11 13.46 -6.89
CA ILE A 42 -2.41 12.52 -5.79
C ILE A 42 -1.61 11.23 -5.98
N MET A 43 -1.65 10.62 -7.17
CA MET A 43 -0.88 9.41 -7.46
C MET A 43 0.62 9.60 -7.22
N TYR A 44 1.18 10.74 -7.65
CA TYR A 44 2.59 11.03 -7.49
C TYR A 44 2.99 11.19 -6.02
N GLU A 45 2.29 12.03 -5.25
CA GLU A 45 2.61 12.25 -3.83
C GLU A 45 2.37 10.98 -3.00
N THR A 46 1.31 10.21 -3.28
CA THR A 46 1.06 8.92 -2.60
C THR A 46 2.17 7.91 -2.91
N LEU A 47 2.54 7.73 -4.18
CA LEU A 47 3.62 6.80 -4.56
C LEU A 47 4.96 7.23 -3.93
N LYS A 48 5.25 8.54 -3.92
CA LYS A 48 6.46 9.13 -3.33
C LYS A 48 6.50 8.92 -1.82
N TYR A 49 5.37 9.04 -1.13
CA TYR A 49 5.28 8.74 0.30
C TYR A 49 5.52 7.25 0.56
N ILE A 50 4.78 6.36 -0.11
CA ILE A 50 4.89 4.91 0.11
C ILE A 50 6.29 4.39 -0.23
N SER A 51 6.94 4.96 -1.25
CA SER A 51 8.33 4.60 -1.62
C SER A 51 9.37 4.90 -0.53
N LYS A 52 9.04 5.73 0.46
CA LYS A 52 9.90 5.99 1.64
C LYS A 52 9.65 5.02 2.79
N THR A 53 8.53 4.29 2.75
CA THR A 53 8.16 3.31 3.79
C THR A 53 8.87 1.97 3.52
N PRO A 54 9.02 1.09 4.52
CA PRO A 54 9.65 -0.22 4.35
C PRO A 54 8.79 -1.20 3.52
N CYS A 55 7.59 -0.78 3.07
CA CYS A 55 6.70 -1.56 2.21
C CYS A 55 7.24 -1.79 0.80
N ARG A 56 8.10 -0.90 0.28
CA ARG A 56 8.69 -1.04 -1.06
C ARG A 56 9.57 -2.28 -1.23
N TYR A 57 10.00 -2.90 -0.13
CA TYR A 57 10.85 -4.08 -0.13
C TYR A 57 10.06 -5.38 0.08
N GLN A 58 8.73 -5.29 0.19
CA GLN A 58 7.87 -6.46 0.31
C GLN A 58 7.58 -7.04 -1.07
N SER A 59 7.27 -8.33 -1.10
CA SER A 59 6.74 -9.02 -2.26
C SER A 59 5.40 -9.70 -1.91
N PRO A 60 4.61 -10.14 -2.91
CA PRO A 60 3.38 -10.88 -2.65
C PRO A 60 3.61 -12.12 -1.77
N GLU A 61 4.75 -12.78 -1.94
CA GLU A 61 5.17 -13.94 -1.14
C GLU A 61 5.41 -13.53 0.31
N THR A 62 6.15 -12.43 0.54
CA THR A 62 6.41 -11.92 1.91
C THR A 62 5.11 -11.59 2.65
N VAL A 63 4.15 -10.94 1.97
CA VAL A 63 2.85 -10.60 2.55
C VAL A 63 2.09 -11.87 2.92
N ARG A 64 2.09 -12.87 2.03
CA ARG A 64 1.41 -14.16 2.27
C ARG A 64 2.04 -14.92 3.44
N GLU A 65 3.36 -15.03 3.46
CA GLU A 65 4.10 -15.69 4.53
C GLU A 65 3.85 -15.02 5.89
N PHE A 66 3.87 -13.69 5.93
CA PHE A 66 3.50 -12.93 7.13
C PHE A 66 2.09 -13.27 7.60
N LEU A 67 1.09 -13.25 6.72
CA LEU A 67 -0.30 -13.56 7.10
C LEU A 67 -0.47 -15.00 7.59
N VAL A 68 0.30 -15.96 7.06
CA VAL A 68 0.32 -17.34 7.51
C VAL A 68 0.96 -17.44 8.90
N ALA A 69 2.13 -16.81 9.11
CA ALA A 69 2.80 -16.81 10.41
C ALA A 69 1.94 -16.13 11.50
N MET A 70 1.21 -15.06 11.15
CA MET A 70 0.33 -14.35 12.06
C MET A 70 -1.03 -15.04 12.29
N LYS A 71 -1.27 -16.22 11.70
CA LYS A 71 -2.54 -16.95 11.85
C LYS A 71 -2.73 -17.48 13.27
N ASP A 72 -1.65 -17.95 13.89
CA ASP A 72 -1.68 -18.55 15.22
C ASP A 72 -1.67 -17.49 16.35
N HIS A 73 -1.43 -16.23 15.99
CA HIS A 73 -1.51 -15.09 16.89
C HIS A 73 -2.90 -14.47 16.86
N LYS A 74 -3.46 -14.20 18.04
CA LYS A 74 -4.80 -13.58 18.22
C LYS A 74 -4.79 -12.07 17.94
N LEU A 75 -4.40 -11.69 16.73
CA LEU A 75 -4.46 -10.30 16.27
C LEU A 75 -5.66 -10.08 15.35
N THR A 76 -6.27 -8.92 15.49
CA THR A 76 -7.28 -8.37 14.59
C THR A 76 -6.71 -8.11 13.20
N LYS A 77 -7.59 -7.93 12.22
CA LYS A 77 -7.18 -7.56 10.85
C LYS A 77 -6.46 -6.21 10.80
N ALA A 78 -6.85 -5.26 11.66
CA ALA A 78 -6.26 -3.93 11.73
C ALA A 78 -4.82 -3.97 12.29
N GLU A 79 -4.58 -4.71 13.37
CA GLU A 79 -3.24 -4.87 13.94
C GLU A 79 -2.30 -5.57 12.96
N LYS A 80 -2.77 -6.65 12.31
CA LYS A 80 -2.00 -7.34 11.25
C LYS A 80 -1.63 -6.39 10.11
N LEU A 81 -2.56 -5.54 9.71
CA LEU A 81 -2.35 -4.54 8.65
C LEU A 81 -1.32 -3.48 9.09
N GLN A 82 -1.41 -2.98 10.32
CA GLN A 82 -0.46 -2.00 10.85
C GLN A 82 0.95 -2.58 10.96
N LEU A 83 1.10 -3.80 11.48
CA LEU A 83 2.39 -4.50 11.53
C LEU A 83 2.97 -4.68 10.13
N LEU A 84 2.15 -5.09 9.16
CA LEU A 84 2.58 -5.26 7.77
C LEU A 84 3.02 -3.94 7.13
N ASN A 85 2.32 -2.84 7.41
CA ASN A 85 2.60 -1.52 6.84
C ASN A 85 3.81 -0.83 7.46
N HIS A 86 4.01 -0.97 8.78
CA HIS A 86 5.07 -0.27 9.51
C HIS A 86 6.35 -1.08 9.66
N ARG A 87 6.28 -2.42 9.59
CA ARG A 87 7.43 -3.32 9.76
C ARG A 87 8.31 -2.93 10.97
N PRO A 88 7.74 -2.97 12.19
CA PRO A 88 8.45 -2.54 13.40
C PRO A 88 9.69 -3.40 13.62
N VAL A 89 10.76 -2.77 14.11
CA VAL A 89 12.04 -3.44 14.41
C VAL A 89 12.31 -3.54 15.91
N THR A 90 11.58 -2.75 16.71
CA THR A 90 11.67 -2.75 18.17
C THR A 90 10.38 -3.25 18.83
N ALA A 91 10.51 -3.80 20.04
CA ALA A 91 9.37 -4.22 20.84
C ALA A 91 8.44 -3.06 21.20
N VAL A 92 8.98 -1.85 21.38
CA VAL A 92 8.21 -0.64 21.68
C VAL A 92 7.26 -0.31 20.54
N GLU A 93 7.72 -0.40 19.29
CA GLU A 93 6.85 -0.16 18.13
C GLU A 93 5.72 -1.19 18.02
N ILE A 94 5.96 -2.44 18.41
CA ILE A 94 4.93 -3.49 18.44
C ILE A 94 3.86 -3.19 19.49
N GLN A 95 4.24 -2.65 20.66
CA GLN A 95 3.30 -2.29 21.74
C GLN A 95 2.39 -1.10 21.40
N LEU A 96 2.76 -0.30 20.39
CA LEU A 96 2.00 0.86 19.94
C LEU A 96 1.00 0.53 18.81
N VAL A 97 1.00 -0.72 18.33
CA VAL A 97 0.02 -1.25 17.37
C VAL A 97 -1.20 -1.76 18.13
#